data_AF-A0A6L7T6C5-F1
#
_entry.id   AF-A0A6L7T6C5-F1
#
_cell.length_a   1.000
_cell.length_b   1.000
_cell.length_c   1.000
_cell.angle_alpha   90.00
_cell.angle_beta   90.00
_cell.angle_gamma   90.00
#
_symmetry.space_group_name_H-M   'P 1'
#
loop_
_entity.id
_entity.type
_entity.pdbx_description
1 polymer ?
#
loop_
_entity_poly.entity_id
_entity_poly.type
_entity_poly.pdbx_seq_one_letter_code
_entity_poly.pdbx_strand_id
1 'polypeptide(L)'
;MDGDDTSEGAITSARTLSPDPAAGLPEPRVPVQFTVRIENLGTVLAPGAWVAQRGGTPFFTDGQPDRGDGLEALAEDGSPAELAANLPENSGVFATPVGADGPGPLTPGNAYEFTFVARPGDRLSFATMYVQSNDLFLAPGDTGIALFTDDQPISGDITDQIDLWDAGTEVNEEPGVGENQAPRQAAANTGADEGGTVRLVDDGFTYPAIADIVRITISSGG
;
A
#
# COMPACT_ATOMS: atom_id res chain seq x y z
N MET A 1 7.34 48.26 8.49
CA MET A 1 8.39 48.39 7.47
C MET A 1 9.55 47.52 7.92
N ASP A 2 9.48 46.19 7.92
CA ASP A 2 8.85 45.15 7.06
C ASP A 2 9.99 44.35 6.42
N GLY A 3 9.83 43.03 6.37
CA GLY A 3 10.77 42.06 5.80
C GLY A 3 11.41 41.21 6.89
N ASP A 4 10.75 40.19 7.44
CA ASP A 4 10.48 38.88 6.81
C ASP A 4 11.78 38.18 6.38
N ASP A 5 12.30 37.35 7.28
CA ASP A 5 13.29 36.32 7.00
C ASP A 5 12.64 34.99 7.38
N THR A 6 11.79 34.50 6.48
CA THR A 6 11.25 33.14 6.51
C THR A 6 12.31 32.22 5.93
N SER A 7 12.96 31.47 6.81
CA SER A 7 13.76 30.32 6.43
C SER A 7 12.85 29.22 5.86
N GLU A 8 12.78 29.14 4.53
CA GLU A 8 12.20 27.99 3.85
C GLU A 8 13.02 26.74 4.19
N GLY A 9 12.38 25.82 4.92
CA GLY A 9 12.91 24.50 5.20
C GLY A 9 13.09 23.72 3.91
N ALA A 10 14.33 23.32 3.62
CA ALA A 10 14.67 22.42 2.54
C ALA A 10 13.99 21.06 2.76
N ILE A 11 12.89 20.82 2.06
CA ILE A 11 12.38 19.48 1.76
C ILE A 11 13.46 18.74 0.97
N THR A 12 14.04 17.72 1.59
CA THR A 12 15.08 16.88 0.98
C THR A 12 14.44 15.87 0.03
N SER A 13 14.02 16.35 -1.15
CA SER A 13 13.34 15.60 -2.23
C SER A 13 14.23 14.61 -3.00
N ALA A 14 15.33 14.13 -2.40
CA ALA A 14 16.35 13.38 -3.14
C ALA A 14 16.06 11.87 -3.28
N ARG A 15 15.01 11.33 -2.64
CA ARG A 15 14.76 9.87 -2.56
C ARG A 15 13.41 9.39 -3.12
N THR A 16 12.64 10.24 -3.80
CA THR A 16 11.27 9.91 -4.24
C THR A 16 11.10 9.95 -5.76
N LEU A 17 12.16 9.69 -6.53
CA LEU A 17 12.05 9.68 -7.98
C LEU A 17 12.45 8.31 -8.54
N SER A 18 11.54 7.70 -9.30
CA SER A 18 11.93 6.61 -10.18
C SER A 18 12.97 7.12 -11.20
N PRO A 19 14.02 6.35 -11.51
CA PRO A 19 15.03 6.77 -12.47
C PRO A 19 14.38 7.05 -13.83
N ASP A 20 14.79 8.12 -14.50
CA ASP A 20 14.34 8.37 -15.87
C ASP A 20 14.84 7.24 -16.79
N PRO A 21 14.00 6.73 -17.70
CA PRO A 21 14.43 5.73 -18.67
C PRO A 21 15.54 6.32 -19.57
N ALA A 22 16.41 5.43 -20.06
CA ALA A 22 17.50 5.76 -20.96
C ALA A 22 17.04 6.59 -22.19
N ALA A 23 17.92 7.48 -22.65
CA ALA A 23 17.69 8.46 -23.71
C ALA A 23 16.92 7.91 -24.93
N GLY A 24 15.78 8.53 -25.26
CA GLY A 24 14.99 8.18 -26.46
C GLY A 24 13.48 8.41 -26.39
N LEU A 25 12.94 8.86 -25.24
CA LEU A 25 11.52 9.20 -25.10
C LEU A 25 11.29 10.72 -25.22
N PRO A 26 10.13 11.17 -25.74
CA PRO A 26 9.84 12.59 -25.95
C PRO A 26 9.70 13.35 -24.62
N GLU A 27 10.45 14.44 -24.49
CA GLU A 27 10.50 15.44 -23.39
C GLU A 27 10.77 14.91 -21.96
N PRO A 28 11.41 15.71 -21.07
CA PRO A 28 11.44 15.36 -19.65
C PRO A 28 10.02 15.37 -19.10
N ARG A 29 9.54 14.20 -18.68
CA ARG A 29 8.29 14.04 -17.95
C ARG A 29 8.33 14.87 -16.68
N VAL A 30 7.49 15.91 -16.60
CA VAL A 30 7.44 16.80 -15.43
C VAL A 30 7.01 15.99 -14.21
N PRO A 31 7.85 15.93 -13.15
CA PRO A 31 7.48 15.25 -11.93
C PRO A 31 6.36 16.00 -11.22
N VAL A 32 5.41 15.25 -10.65
CA VAL A 32 4.28 15.76 -9.87
C VAL A 32 4.32 15.11 -8.50
N GLN A 33 4.08 15.90 -7.44
CA GLN A 33 3.94 15.36 -6.09
C GLN A 33 2.52 14.82 -5.91
N PHE A 34 2.40 13.64 -5.32
CA PHE A 34 1.13 13.05 -4.92
C PHE A 34 1.08 12.90 -3.41
N THR A 35 -0.10 13.06 -2.85
CA THR A 35 -0.45 12.68 -1.49
C THR A 35 -1.54 11.63 -1.56
N VAL A 36 -1.35 10.51 -0.86
CA VAL A 36 -2.36 9.47 -0.69
C VAL A 36 -2.80 9.47 0.76
N ARG A 37 -4.12 9.39 0.95
CA ARG A 37 -4.76 9.27 2.25
C ARG A 37 -5.62 8.03 2.28
N ILE A 38 -5.38 7.16 3.26
CA ILE A 38 -6.13 5.92 3.51
C ILE A 38 -6.91 6.13 4.81
N GLU A 39 -8.21 6.40 4.70
CA GLU A 39 -9.11 6.55 5.84
C GLU A 39 -9.74 5.20 6.17
N ASN A 40 -9.68 4.78 7.43
CA ASN A 40 -10.28 3.53 7.87
C ASN A 40 -11.70 3.77 8.40
N LEU A 41 -12.65 2.98 7.92
CA LEU A 41 -14.07 3.09 8.21
C LEU A 41 -14.63 1.92 9.03
N GLY A 42 -13.95 0.75 9.06
CA GLY A 42 -14.59 -0.50 9.48
C GLY A 42 -13.77 -1.41 10.40
N THR A 43 -12.63 -1.93 9.93
CA THR A 43 -11.84 -2.96 10.62
C THR A 43 -10.51 -2.41 11.17
N VAL A 44 -9.58 -3.25 11.63
CA VAL A 44 -8.20 -2.84 11.91
C VAL A 44 -7.34 -3.17 10.68
N LEU A 45 -6.47 -2.23 10.28
CA LEU A 45 -5.48 -2.45 9.23
C LEU A 45 -4.06 -2.32 9.80
N ALA A 46 -3.12 -3.08 9.26
CA ALA A 46 -1.73 -2.98 9.68
C ALA A 46 -1.03 -1.77 9.04
N PRO A 47 0.15 -1.36 9.54
CA PRO A 47 1.12 -0.65 8.72
C PRO A 47 1.31 -1.34 7.35
N GLY A 48 1.72 -0.57 6.34
CA GLY A 48 1.86 -1.09 4.99
C GLY A 48 3.03 -0.50 4.23
N ALA A 49 3.24 -1.01 3.03
CA ALA A 49 4.28 -0.56 2.11
C ALA A 49 3.64 0.05 0.86
N TRP A 50 4.34 1.00 0.25
CA TRP A 50 3.96 1.61 -1.03
C TRP A 50 5.16 1.70 -1.97
N VAL A 51 4.91 1.74 -3.26
CA VAL A 51 5.90 2.01 -4.31
C VAL A 51 5.26 2.76 -5.47
N ALA A 52 5.98 3.75 -5.99
CA ALA A 52 5.64 4.42 -7.24
C ALA A 52 6.72 4.12 -8.28
N GLN A 53 6.36 3.38 -9.32
CA GLN A 53 7.31 2.98 -10.36
C GLN A 53 6.63 2.76 -11.71
N ARG A 54 7.43 2.66 -12.76
CA ARG A 54 6.95 2.34 -14.10
C ARG A 54 6.87 0.83 -14.32
N GLY A 55 5.66 0.34 -14.56
CA GLY A 55 5.41 -1.05 -14.97
C GLY A 55 5.78 -2.08 -13.90
N GLY A 56 5.69 -3.35 -14.28
CA GLY A 56 5.92 -4.49 -13.38
C GLY A 56 4.78 -4.71 -12.40
N THR A 57 5.01 -5.63 -11.48
CA THR A 57 4.05 -6.07 -10.48
C THR A 57 4.76 -6.20 -9.12
N PRO A 58 4.98 -5.07 -8.42
CA PRO A 58 6.02 -4.98 -7.38
C PRO A 58 5.80 -5.88 -6.18
N PHE A 59 4.56 -6.13 -5.78
CA PHE A 59 4.27 -6.85 -4.54
C PHE A 59 3.91 -8.31 -4.80
N PHE A 60 3.07 -8.57 -5.81
CA PHE A 60 2.64 -9.90 -6.20
C PHE A 60 2.43 -9.99 -7.71
N THR A 61 2.10 -11.16 -8.24
CA THR A 61 1.50 -11.33 -9.56
C THR A 61 0.25 -12.17 -9.36
N ASP A 62 -0.89 -11.74 -9.90
CA ASP A 62 -2.15 -12.48 -9.75
C ASP A 62 -2.00 -13.92 -10.30
N GLY A 63 -2.46 -14.89 -9.51
CA GLY A 63 -2.38 -16.31 -9.82
C GLY A 63 -0.97 -16.90 -9.74
N GLN A 64 0.00 -16.22 -9.12
CA GLN A 64 1.34 -16.76 -8.85
C GLN A 64 1.57 -16.91 -7.34
N PRO A 65 2.41 -17.86 -6.90
CA PRO A 65 2.84 -17.95 -5.50
C PRO A 65 3.48 -16.65 -5.03
N ASP A 66 3.43 -16.39 -3.72
CA ASP A 66 4.24 -15.35 -3.11
C ASP A 66 5.72 -15.54 -3.47
N ARG A 67 6.43 -14.43 -3.68
CA ARG A 67 7.84 -14.45 -4.10
C ARG A 67 8.81 -14.70 -2.95
N GLY A 68 8.33 -14.64 -1.71
CA GLY A 68 9.19 -14.63 -0.53
C GLY A 68 9.93 -13.29 -0.37
N ASP A 69 9.44 -12.22 -1.00
CA ASP A 69 10.02 -10.88 -0.92
C ASP A 69 9.39 -10.06 0.24
N GLY A 70 8.62 -10.69 1.12
CA GLY A 70 8.05 -10.09 2.34
C GLY A 70 6.55 -9.80 2.31
N LEU A 71 5.81 -10.21 1.27
CA LEU A 71 4.35 -10.06 1.25
C LEU A 71 3.68 -10.97 2.29
N GLU A 72 4.15 -12.21 2.46
CA GLU A 72 3.71 -13.14 3.51
C GLU A 72 3.78 -12.47 4.90
N ALA A 73 4.95 -11.95 5.29
CA ALA A 73 5.13 -11.27 6.56
C ALA A 73 4.23 -10.03 6.74
N LEU A 74 3.88 -9.35 5.64
CA LEU A 74 2.90 -8.26 5.70
C LEU A 74 1.48 -8.81 5.88
N ALA A 75 1.10 -9.82 5.12
CA ALA A 75 -0.25 -10.36 5.06
C ALA A 75 -0.62 -11.19 6.30
N GLU A 76 0.33 -11.87 6.92
CA GLU A 76 0.12 -12.72 8.10
C GLU A 76 0.35 -11.99 9.41
N ASP A 77 1.35 -11.11 9.47
CA ASP A 77 1.78 -10.49 10.73
C ASP A 77 1.63 -8.97 10.76
N GLY A 78 1.23 -8.35 9.65
CA GLY A 78 1.12 -6.91 9.53
C GLY A 78 2.49 -6.19 9.50
N SER A 79 3.56 -6.90 9.15
CA SER A 79 4.91 -6.34 9.09
C SER A 79 5.31 -5.94 7.66
N PRO A 80 5.36 -4.65 7.30
CA PRO A 80 5.76 -4.22 5.96
C PRO A 80 7.29 -4.15 5.76
N ALA A 81 8.08 -4.50 6.77
CA ALA A 81 9.49 -4.13 6.82
C ALA A 81 10.33 -4.83 5.74
N GLU A 82 10.14 -6.13 5.58
CA GLU A 82 10.84 -6.94 4.57
C GLU A 82 10.38 -6.56 3.16
N LEU A 83 9.06 -6.46 2.95
CA LEU A 83 8.50 -6.03 1.69
C LEU A 83 9.08 -4.68 1.25
N ALA A 84 9.09 -3.69 2.14
CA ALA A 84 9.65 -2.38 1.83
C ALA A 84 11.15 -2.39 1.56
N ALA A 85 11.91 -3.28 2.20
CA ALA A 85 13.35 -3.40 1.98
C ALA A 85 13.71 -3.96 0.59
N ASN A 86 12.80 -4.71 -0.04
CA ASN A 86 12.97 -5.31 -1.37
C ASN A 86 12.48 -4.39 -2.52
N LEU A 87 11.97 -3.19 -2.21
CA LEU A 87 11.44 -2.25 -3.19
C LEU A 87 12.49 -1.26 -3.72
N PRO A 88 12.26 -0.66 -4.91
CA PRO A 88 13.13 0.37 -5.45
C PRO A 88 13.08 1.66 -4.61
N GLU A 89 13.95 2.61 -4.92
CA GLU A 89 14.12 3.86 -4.14
C GLU A 89 12.83 4.66 -3.94
N ASN A 90 11.95 4.75 -4.94
CA ASN A 90 10.68 5.47 -4.84
C ASN A 90 9.58 4.61 -4.18
N SER A 91 9.82 4.24 -2.93
CA SER A 91 8.96 3.41 -2.10
C SER A 91 9.07 3.82 -0.63
N GLY A 92 8.23 3.24 0.22
CA GLY A 92 8.34 3.44 1.66
C GLY A 92 7.30 2.68 2.46
N VAL A 93 7.34 2.90 3.77
CA VAL A 93 6.37 2.37 4.74
C VAL A 93 5.45 3.50 5.19
N PHE A 94 4.14 3.22 5.26
CA PHE A 94 3.19 4.02 6.01
C PHE A 94 2.80 3.25 7.29
N ALA A 95 3.08 3.83 8.46
CA ALA A 95 2.90 3.13 9.73
C ALA A 95 2.33 4.00 10.85
N THR A 96 2.34 5.32 10.71
CA THR A 96 1.92 6.25 11.76
C THR A 96 0.58 6.88 11.38
N PRO A 97 -0.51 6.62 12.13
CA PRO A 97 -1.77 7.29 11.88
C PRO A 97 -1.63 8.81 12.02
N VAL A 98 -2.38 9.56 11.22
CA VAL A 98 -2.38 11.03 11.24
C VAL A 98 -2.73 11.53 12.65
N GLY A 99 -1.82 12.32 13.23
CA GLY A 99 -1.96 12.87 14.58
C GLY A 99 -1.49 11.95 15.72
N ALA A 100 -0.97 10.76 15.42
CA ALA A 100 -0.37 9.87 16.41
C ALA A 100 1.12 10.20 16.67
N ASP A 101 1.60 9.87 17.87
CA ASP A 101 2.99 10.11 18.30
C ASP A 101 3.99 9.05 17.80
N GLY A 102 3.51 7.97 17.18
CA GLY A 102 4.36 6.86 16.73
C GLY A 102 3.61 5.84 15.86
N PRO A 103 4.35 4.86 15.31
CA PRO A 103 3.78 3.85 14.43
C PRO A 103 2.84 2.91 15.19
N GLY A 104 1.81 2.42 14.49
CA GLY A 104 0.83 1.48 15.02
C GLY A 104 -0.28 1.19 14.02
N PRO A 105 -1.12 0.17 14.28
CA PRO A 105 -2.20 -0.23 13.39
C PRO A 105 -3.21 0.91 13.19
N LEU A 106 -3.84 0.92 12.03
CA LEU A 106 -4.89 1.86 11.69
C LEU A 106 -6.24 1.33 12.18
N THR A 107 -6.84 2.02 13.13
CA THR A 107 -8.18 1.70 13.66
C THR A 107 -9.27 2.56 13.02
N PRO A 108 -10.56 2.16 13.06
CA PRO A 108 -11.64 2.91 12.45
C PRO A 108 -11.70 4.37 12.93
N GLY A 109 -11.94 5.29 11.99
CA GLY A 109 -11.97 6.74 12.22
C GLY A 109 -10.61 7.43 12.13
N ASN A 110 -9.51 6.70 11.99
CA ASN A 110 -8.18 7.24 11.77
C ASN A 110 -7.76 7.12 10.29
N ALA A 111 -6.65 7.77 9.92
CA ALA A 111 -6.09 7.66 8.57
C ALA A 111 -4.57 7.48 8.58
N TYR A 112 -4.03 6.81 7.57
CA TYR A 112 -2.63 6.97 7.15
C TYR A 112 -2.55 8.01 6.03
N GLU A 113 -1.40 8.68 5.94
CA GLU A 113 -1.11 9.62 4.87
C GLU A 113 0.37 9.54 4.49
N PHE A 114 0.67 9.56 3.19
CA PHE A 114 2.04 9.58 2.69
C PHE A 114 2.14 10.35 1.38
N THR A 115 3.35 10.84 1.08
CA THR A 115 3.64 11.64 -0.11
C THR A 115 4.79 11.05 -0.89
N PHE A 116 4.73 11.22 -2.21
CA PHE A 116 5.77 10.79 -3.13
C PHE A 116 5.76 11.64 -4.39
N VAL A 117 6.78 11.50 -5.22
CA VAL A 117 6.84 12.17 -6.52
C VAL A 117 6.79 11.11 -7.61
N ALA A 118 6.06 11.38 -8.69
CA ALA A 118 5.94 10.47 -9.80
C ALA A 118 5.87 11.23 -11.13
N ARG A 119 6.07 10.50 -12.23
CA ARG A 119 6.08 11.01 -13.59
C ARG A 119 5.07 10.26 -14.46
N PRO A 120 4.61 10.85 -15.58
CA PRO A 120 3.77 10.15 -16.55
C PRO A 120 4.21 8.72 -16.89
N GLY A 121 3.30 7.76 -16.73
CA GLY A 121 3.54 6.32 -16.91
C GLY A 121 4.03 5.58 -15.67
N ASP A 122 4.27 6.26 -14.55
CA ASP A 122 4.46 5.61 -13.26
C ASP A 122 3.09 5.19 -12.68
N ARG A 123 3.12 4.17 -11.83
CA ARG A 123 1.97 3.58 -11.16
C ARG A 123 2.23 3.46 -9.68
N LEU A 124 1.19 3.66 -8.87
CA LEU A 124 1.21 3.42 -7.43
C LEU A 124 0.73 2.01 -7.12
N SER A 125 1.54 1.26 -6.38
CA SER A 125 1.10 0.04 -5.69
C SER A 125 1.28 0.23 -4.19
N PHE A 126 0.38 -0.33 -3.40
CA PHE A 126 0.51 -0.40 -1.96
C PHE A 126 -0.20 -1.65 -1.43
N ALA A 127 0.12 -2.06 -0.20
CA ALA A 127 -0.49 -3.20 0.47
C ALA A 127 -0.55 -2.94 1.97
N THR A 128 -1.63 -3.36 2.61
CA THR A 128 -1.83 -3.33 4.07
C THR A 128 -2.68 -4.53 4.48
N MET A 129 -2.29 -5.20 5.57
CA MET A 129 -3.02 -6.36 6.08
C MET A 129 -4.45 -5.99 6.48
N TYR A 130 -5.40 -6.85 6.12
CA TYR A 130 -6.69 -6.91 6.78
C TYR A 130 -6.52 -7.68 8.10
N VAL A 131 -6.35 -7.00 9.24
CA VAL A 131 -5.83 -7.65 10.47
C VAL A 131 -6.70 -8.78 11.01
N GLN A 132 -7.99 -8.82 10.65
CA GLN A 132 -8.93 -9.87 11.09
C GLN A 132 -8.99 -11.03 10.08
N SER A 133 -7.84 -11.45 9.55
CA SER A 133 -7.68 -12.62 8.69
C SER A 133 -6.35 -13.31 8.95
N ASN A 134 -6.15 -14.45 8.30
CA ASN A 134 -4.89 -15.20 8.33
C ASN A 134 -3.89 -14.51 7.40
N ASP A 135 -4.20 -14.33 6.11
CA ASP A 135 -3.24 -13.79 5.14
C ASP A 135 -3.87 -12.83 4.10
N LEU A 136 -4.94 -12.13 4.47
CA LEU A 136 -5.60 -11.19 3.57
C LEU A 136 -5.03 -9.77 3.66
N PHE A 137 -5.00 -9.09 2.52
CA PHE A 137 -4.49 -7.73 2.42
C PHE A 137 -5.28 -6.89 1.41
N LEU A 138 -5.34 -5.57 1.66
CA LEU A 138 -5.90 -4.60 0.72
C LEU A 138 -4.79 -4.10 -0.20
N ALA A 139 -5.03 -4.14 -1.49
CA ALA A 139 -4.13 -3.59 -2.51
C ALA A 139 -4.90 -3.25 -3.79
N PRO A 140 -4.37 -2.34 -4.63
CA PRO A 140 -4.77 -2.31 -6.03
C PRO A 140 -4.41 -3.63 -6.74
N GLY A 141 -4.90 -3.81 -7.97
CA GLY A 141 -4.44 -4.90 -8.84
C GLY A 141 -2.92 -4.95 -9.00
N ASP A 142 -2.40 -6.11 -9.38
CA ASP A 142 -0.96 -6.43 -9.39
C ASP A 142 -0.06 -5.41 -10.11
N THR A 143 -0.57 -4.72 -11.14
CA THR A 143 0.15 -3.65 -11.88
C THR A 143 0.05 -2.26 -11.26
N GLY A 144 -0.79 -2.05 -10.25
CA GLY A 144 -1.00 -0.78 -9.57
C GLY A 144 -1.83 0.26 -10.34
N ILE A 145 -2.14 1.36 -9.65
CA ILE A 145 -2.95 2.48 -10.11
C ILE A 145 -2.13 3.41 -11.00
N ALA A 146 -2.61 3.68 -12.22
CA ALA A 146 -1.99 4.67 -13.09
C ALA A 146 -2.10 6.08 -12.48
N LEU A 147 -0.96 6.77 -12.31
CA LEU A 147 -0.92 8.09 -11.67
C LEU A 147 -1.23 9.25 -12.62
N PHE A 148 -1.29 8.97 -13.92
CA PHE A 148 -1.53 9.96 -14.97
C PHE A 148 -2.49 9.40 -16.02
N THR A 149 -3.37 10.26 -16.54
CA THR A 149 -4.24 10.00 -17.70
C THR A 149 -3.97 11.09 -18.74
N ASP A 150 -3.63 10.72 -19.97
CA ASP A 150 -3.24 11.67 -21.02
C ASP A 150 -2.18 12.70 -20.55
N ASP A 151 -1.16 12.20 -19.84
CA ASP A 151 -0.09 12.98 -19.20
C ASP A 151 -0.54 13.98 -18.11
N GLN A 152 -1.82 14.00 -17.75
CA GLN A 152 -2.34 14.80 -16.62
C GLN A 152 -2.35 13.98 -15.33
N PRO A 153 -1.87 14.52 -14.20
CA PRO A 153 -1.88 13.79 -12.94
C PRO A 153 -3.31 13.59 -12.44
N ILE A 154 -3.58 12.41 -11.86
CA ILE A 154 -4.90 12.12 -11.29
C ILE A 154 -5.09 12.78 -9.92
N SER A 155 -6.34 13.06 -9.57
CA SER A 155 -6.77 13.45 -8.23
C SER A 155 -8.21 13.00 -8.02
N GLY A 156 -8.54 12.53 -6.81
CA GLY A 156 -9.90 12.11 -6.46
C GLY A 156 -9.94 10.89 -5.54
N ASP A 157 -11.14 10.31 -5.45
CA ASP A 157 -11.38 9.05 -4.77
C ASP A 157 -10.97 7.89 -5.68
N ILE A 158 -10.16 6.97 -5.14
CA ILE A 158 -9.63 5.79 -5.84
C ILE A 158 -10.00 4.49 -5.14
N THR A 159 -10.98 4.53 -4.23
CA THR A 159 -11.41 3.37 -3.43
C THR A 159 -11.85 2.19 -4.31
N ASP A 160 -12.52 2.48 -5.44
CA ASP A 160 -13.01 1.45 -6.40
C ASP A 160 -11.89 0.74 -7.18
N GLN A 161 -10.61 1.12 -6.96
CA GLN A 161 -9.45 0.46 -7.57
C GLN A 161 -8.73 -0.47 -6.58
N ILE A 162 -9.32 -0.69 -5.40
CA ILE A 162 -8.74 -1.48 -4.32
C ILE A 162 -9.57 -2.73 -4.16
N ASP A 163 -8.89 -3.85 -4.03
CA ASP A 163 -9.48 -5.16 -3.82
C ASP A 163 -8.95 -5.78 -2.52
N LEU A 164 -9.66 -6.80 -2.04
CA LEU A 164 -9.18 -7.67 -0.97
C LEU A 164 -8.56 -8.91 -1.60
N TRP A 165 -7.29 -9.13 -1.30
CA TRP A 165 -6.47 -10.20 -1.81
C TRP A 165 -6.15 -11.21 -0.72
N ASP A 166 -6.02 -12.47 -1.13
CA ASP A 166 -5.52 -13.61 -0.39
C ASP A 166 -4.08 -13.86 -0.85
N ALA A 167 -3.11 -13.87 0.08
CA ALA A 167 -1.71 -14.11 -0.25
C ALA A 167 -1.45 -15.57 -0.68
N GLY A 168 -2.33 -16.49 -0.27
CA GLY A 168 -2.23 -17.91 -0.52
C GLY A 168 -1.09 -18.57 0.24
N THR A 169 -0.72 -18.02 1.40
CA THR A 169 0.38 -18.52 2.23
C THR A 169 -0.15 -19.31 3.42
N GLU A 170 -1.30 -18.93 3.99
CA GLU A 170 -1.89 -19.57 5.17
C GLU A 170 -3.34 -20.02 4.92
N VAL A 171 -3.74 -21.17 5.48
CA VAL A 171 -5.13 -21.64 5.42
C VAL A 171 -6.06 -20.66 6.14
N ASN A 172 -7.01 -20.09 5.39
CA ASN A 172 -7.98 -19.14 5.91
C ASN A 172 -8.96 -19.73 6.96
N GLU A 173 -9.14 -19.00 8.06
CA GLU A 173 -10.11 -19.25 9.12
C GLU A 173 -11.19 -18.15 9.18
N GLU A 174 -12.26 -18.36 9.96
CA GLU A 174 -13.34 -17.38 10.07
C GLU A 174 -12.80 -15.99 10.48
N PRO A 175 -13.04 -14.93 9.67
CA PRO A 175 -12.51 -13.60 9.90
C PRO A 175 -12.84 -13.05 11.29
N GLY A 176 -11.82 -12.67 12.04
CA GLY A 176 -11.96 -12.14 13.40
C GLY A 176 -12.18 -13.18 14.50
N VAL A 177 -12.24 -14.47 14.14
CA VAL A 177 -12.48 -15.58 15.08
C VAL A 177 -11.30 -16.56 15.11
N GLY A 178 -10.70 -16.87 13.95
CA GLY A 178 -9.61 -17.84 13.81
C GLY A 178 -8.45 -17.64 14.78
N GLU A 179 -7.91 -18.75 15.31
CA GLU A 179 -6.87 -18.73 16.34
C GLU A 179 -5.49 -18.34 15.78
N ASN A 180 -5.26 -18.54 14.48
CA ASN A 180 -3.97 -18.28 13.84
C ASN A 180 -3.85 -16.87 13.23
N GLN A 181 -4.91 -16.06 13.31
CA GLN A 181 -4.88 -14.68 12.84
C GLN A 181 -4.00 -13.81 13.74
N ALA A 182 -3.32 -12.80 13.19
CA ALA A 182 -2.33 -11.96 13.90
C ALA A 182 -2.70 -11.52 15.33
N PRO A 183 -3.95 -11.08 15.63
CA PRO A 183 -4.31 -10.65 16.98
C PRO A 183 -4.39 -11.78 18.02
N ARG A 184 -4.46 -13.04 17.58
CA ARG A 184 -4.76 -14.23 18.40
C ARG A 184 -3.65 -15.28 18.37
N GLN A 185 -2.80 -15.30 17.34
CA GLN A 185 -1.70 -16.24 17.27
C GLN A 185 -0.68 -16.06 18.39
N ALA A 186 -0.05 -17.17 18.80
CA ALA A 186 0.92 -17.18 19.90
C ALA A 186 2.29 -16.62 19.48
N ALA A 187 2.63 -16.72 18.20
CA ALA A 187 3.82 -16.18 17.56
C ALA A 187 3.53 -15.93 16.07
N ALA A 188 4.41 -15.19 15.39
CA ALA A 188 4.36 -15.06 13.93
C ALA A 188 4.39 -16.43 13.23
N ASN A 189 3.70 -16.52 12.09
CA ASN A 189 3.62 -17.71 11.22
C ASN A 189 3.19 -18.98 11.98
N THR A 190 2.15 -18.88 12.82
CA THR A 190 1.65 -20.04 13.59
C THR A 190 0.72 -20.94 12.76
N GLY A 191 0.10 -20.40 11.72
CA GLY A 191 -0.87 -21.09 10.88
C GLY A 191 -0.33 -22.25 10.06
N ALA A 192 -1.26 -22.97 9.41
CA ALA A 192 -0.90 -24.03 8.48
C ALA A 192 -0.71 -23.46 7.07
N ASP A 193 0.45 -23.72 6.46
CA ASP A 193 0.72 -23.32 5.09
C ASP A 193 -0.31 -23.90 4.11
N GLU A 194 -0.86 -23.08 3.22
CA GLU A 194 -1.72 -23.56 2.13
C GLU A 194 -0.96 -23.81 0.81
N GLY A 195 0.20 -23.19 0.63
CA GLY A 195 1.04 -23.34 -0.57
C GLY A 195 0.32 -22.92 -1.86
N GLY A 196 -0.53 -21.89 -1.75
CA GLY A 196 -1.39 -21.38 -2.79
C GLY A 196 -0.73 -20.32 -3.66
N THR A 197 -1.57 -19.42 -4.18
CA THR A 197 -1.17 -18.33 -5.06
C THR A 197 -1.93 -17.08 -4.67
N VAL A 198 -1.30 -15.92 -4.84
CA VAL A 198 -1.97 -14.64 -4.61
C VAL A 198 -3.17 -14.52 -5.55
N ARG A 199 -4.34 -14.19 -4.99
CA ARG A 199 -5.62 -14.14 -5.73
C ARG A 199 -6.62 -13.20 -5.05
N LEU A 200 -7.69 -12.83 -5.75
CA LEU A 200 -8.84 -12.23 -5.11
C LEU A 200 -9.46 -13.21 -4.11
N VAL A 201 -9.94 -12.71 -2.98
CA VAL A 201 -10.59 -13.53 -1.94
C VAL A 201 -11.80 -14.27 -2.49
N ASP A 202 -11.79 -15.60 -2.33
CA ASP A 202 -12.89 -16.52 -2.67
C ASP A 202 -12.83 -17.76 -1.74
N ASP A 203 -12.79 -17.50 -0.43
CA ASP A 203 -12.61 -18.52 0.63
C ASP A 203 -13.93 -19.03 1.24
N GLY A 204 -15.07 -18.48 0.81
CA GLY A 204 -16.40 -18.81 1.31
C GLY A 204 -16.82 -18.06 2.58
N PHE A 205 -15.98 -17.18 3.14
CA PHE A 205 -16.36 -16.25 4.20
C PHE A 205 -17.00 -14.97 3.65
N THR A 206 -17.50 -14.13 4.55
CA THR A 206 -18.14 -12.86 4.19
C THR A 206 -17.33 -11.70 4.75
N TYR A 207 -17.02 -10.75 3.88
CA TYR A 207 -16.29 -9.54 4.20
C TYR A 207 -17.16 -8.31 3.90
N PRO A 208 -16.98 -7.19 4.62
CA PRO A 208 -17.60 -5.93 4.24
C PRO A 208 -17.12 -5.49 2.85
N ALA A 209 -17.91 -4.67 2.16
CA ALA A 209 -17.45 -4.07 0.92
C ALA A 209 -16.22 -3.20 1.18
N ILE A 210 -15.33 -3.04 0.19
CA ILE A 210 -14.12 -2.21 0.34
C ILE A 210 -14.46 -0.79 0.79
N ALA A 211 -15.54 -0.21 0.24
CA ALA A 211 -16.02 1.12 0.61
C ALA A 211 -16.57 1.23 2.04
N ASP A 212 -16.84 0.10 2.72
CA ASP A 212 -17.21 0.05 4.14
C ASP A 212 -15.97 -0.19 5.04
N ILE A 213 -14.82 -0.56 4.46
CA ILE A 213 -13.56 -0.80 5.16
C ILE A 213 -12.67 0.43 5.10
N VAL A 214 -12.50 1.01 3.92
CA VAL A 214 -11.63 2.15 3.68
C VAL A 214 -12.25 3.15 2.71
N ARG A 215 -11.77 4.38 2.82
CA ARG A 215 -11.80 5.35 1.73
C ARG A 215 -10.38 5.74 1.38
N ILE A 216 -10.02 5.65 0.11
CA ILE A 216 -8.68 6.02 -0.36
C ILE A 216 -8.79 7.16 -1.36
N THR A 217 -8.11 8.25 -1.05
CA THR A 217 -8.04 9.44 -1.92
C THR A 217 -6.61 9.72 -2.32
N ILE A 218 -6.44 10.23 -3.53
CA ILE A 218 -5.17 10.73 -4.05
C ILE A 218 -5.32 12.18 -4.48
N SER A 219 -4.33 13.02 -4.18
CA SER A 219 -4.28 14.41 -4.64
C SER A 219 -2.92 14.71 -5.24
N SER A 220 -2.89 15.37 -6.39
CA SER A 220 -1.68 15.87 -7.02
C SER A 220 -1.42 17.33 -6.65
N GLY A 221 -0.22 17.63 -6.16
CA GLY A 221 0.30 18.98 -5.99
C GLY A 221 1.08 19.43 -7.21
N GLY A 222 0.80 20.64 -7.70
CA GLY A 222 1.54 21.29 -8.79
C GLY A 222 2.85 21.91 -8.33
#